data_AF-A0A3D0NB68-F1
#
_entry.id   AF-A0A3D0NB68-F1
#
_cell.length_a   1.000
_cell.length_b   1.000
_cell.length_c   1.000
_cell.angle_alpha   90.00
_cell.angle_beta   90.00
_cell.angle_gamma   90.00
#
_symmetry.space_group_name_H-M   'P 1'
#
loop_
_entity.id
_entity.type
_entity.pdbx_description
1 polymer ?
#
loop_
_entity_poly.entity_id
_entity_poly.type
_entity_poly.pdbx_seq_one_letter_code
_entity_poly.pdbx_strand_id
1 'polypeptide(L)' 'YQPLMQAKINREGVLADEAAFRKLLGINELEKTAEGQKEAELVMRKEFGNGPLVCTTPAISDGFMYIRLKRGIACYDLRK' A
#
# COMPACT_ATOMS: atom_id res chain seq x y z
N TYR A 1 5.34 7.24 -22.31
CA TYR A 1 5.01 7.52 -20.89
C TYR A 1 5.79 6.55 -20.02
N GLN A 2 6.53 7.02 -19.01
CA GLN A 2 7.24 6.17 -18.04
C GLN A 2 6.59 6.38 -16.66
N PRO A 3 6.16 5.31 -15.97
CA PRO A 3 5.56 5.43 -14.64
C PRO A 3 6.61 5.89 -13.62
N LEU A 4 6.28 6.91 -12.82
CA LEU A 4 7.16 7.40 -11.75
C LEU A 4 7.32 6.36 -10.64
N MET A 5 6.23 5.69 -10.27
CA MET A 5 6.23 4.63 -9.26
C MET A 5 5.07 3.65 -9.47
N GLN A 6 5.25 2.40 -9.04
CA GLN A 6 4.19 1.43 -8.91
C GLN A 6 3.89 1.22 -7.43
N ALA A 7 2.92 2.00 -6.92
CA ALA A 7 2.59 2.06 -5.51
C ALA A 7 1.34 1.24 -5.14
N LYS A 8 1.27 0.84 -3.88
CA LYS A 8 0.10 0.22 -3.25
C LYS A 8 -0.33 1.07 -2.05
N ILE A 9 -1.61 0.98 -1.70
CA ILE A 9 -2.15 1.61 -0.49
C ILE A 9 -2.48 0.50 0.51
N ASN A 10 -1.84 0.51 1.68
CA ASN A 10 -2.17 -0.45 2.74
C ASN A 10 -3.44 -0.05 3.50
N ARG A 11 -3.88 -0.90 4.41
CA ARG A 11 -5.05 -0.67 5.28
C ARG A 11 -4.96 0.59 6.15
N GLU A 12 -3.76 1.10 6.40
CA GLU A 12 -3.54 2.33 7.17
C GLU A 12 -3.58 3.60 6.30
N GLY A 13 -3.64 3.45 4.98
CA GLY A 13 -3.62 4.58 4.06
C GLY A 13 -2.22 5.09 3.76
N VAL A 14 -1.19 4.25 3.94
CA VAL A 14 0.16 4.54 3.47
C VAL A 14 0.24 4.19 2.00
N LEU A 15 0.70 5.12 1.17
CA LEU A 15 1.02 4.93 -0.24
C LEU A 15 2.53 4.77 -0.38
N ALA A 16 2.99 3.59 -0.79
CA ALA A 16 4.41 3.33 -1.00
C ALA A 16 4.63 2.23 -2.05
N ASP A 17 5.88 2.06 -2.49
CA ASP A 17 6.26 0.93 -3.32
C ASP A 17 6.29 -0.38 -2.51
N GLU A 18 6.35 -1.51 -3.22
CA GLU A 18 6.38 -2.82 -2.58
C GLU A 18 7.65 -3.06 -1.74
N ALA A 19 8.77 -2.45 -2.11
CA ALA A 19 10.03 -2.59 -1.39
C ALA A 19 9.96 -1.95 0.01
N ALA A 20 9.32 -0.77 0.12
CA ALA A 20 9.06 -0.09 1.37
C ALA A 20 8.18 -0.94 2.28
N PHE A 21 7.11 -1.55 1.76
CA PHE A 21 6.26 -2.44 2.54
C PHE A 21 6.98 -3.72 2.98
N ARG A 22 7.78 -4.34 2.11
CA ARG A 22 8.59 -5.51 2.47
C ARG A 22 9.56 -5.19 3.61
N LYS A 23 10.17 -4.01 3.59
CA LYS A 23 11.04 -3.53 4.67
C LYS A 23 10.25 -3.26 5.96
N LEU A 24 9.11 -2.58 5.86
CA LEU A 24 8.25 -2.23 6.99
C LEU A 24 7.70 -3.47 7.70
N LEU A 25 7.32 -4.49 6.94
CA LEU A 25 6.73 -5.74 7.44
C LEU A 25 7.77 -6.83 7.74
N GLY A 26 9.06 -6.57 7.51
CA GLY A 26 10.12 -7.56 7.74
C GLY A 26 10.05 -8.80 6.84
N ILE A 27 9.41 -8.68 5.67
CA ILE A 27 9.15 -9.82 4.76
C ILE A 27 10.44 -10.49 4.30
N ASN A 28 11.50 -9.71 4.04
CA ASN A 28 12.78 -10.26 3.60
C ASN A 28 13.43 -11.18 4.65
N GLU A 29 13.13 -10.97 5.93
CA GLU A 29 13.62 -11.83 7.01
C GLU A 29 12.76 -13.10 7.12
N LEU A 30 11.44 -12.97 6.92
CA LEU A 30 10.52 -14.10 6.93
C LEU A 30 10.78 -15.05 5.75
N GLU A 31 11.03 -14.56 4.55
CA GLU A 31 11.23 -15.39 3.34
C GLU A 31 12.52 -16.25 3.36
N LYS A 32 13.39 -16.11 4.37
CA LYS A 32 14.62 -16.91 4.51
C LYS A 32 14.35 -18.40 4.77
N THR A 33 13.17 -18.75 5.26
CA THR A 33 12.76 -20.14 5.51
C THR A 33 11.57 -20.54 4.64
N ALA A 34 11.39 -21.84 4.39
CA ALA A 34 10.28 -22.35 3.58
C ALA A 34 8.91 -22.08 4.25
N GLU A 35 8.86 -22.16 5.57
CA GLU A 35 7.69 -21.80 6.38
C GLU A 35 7.42 -20.30 6.32
N GLY A 36 8.47 -19.48 6.39
CA GLY A 36 8.35 -18.03 6.42
C GLY A 36 7.94 -17.42 5.07
N GLN A 37 8.10 -18.12 3.95
CA GLN A 37 7.48 -17.73 2.68
C GLN A 37 5.94 -17.77 2.75
N LYS A 38 5.36 -18.80 3.40
CA LYS A 38 3.91 -18.91 3.58
C LYS A 38 3.39 -17.84 4.54
N GLU A 39 4.15 -17.55 5.60
CA GLU A 39 3.81 -16.47 6.53
C GLU A 39 3.90 -15.09 5.87
N ALA A 40 4.93 -14.84 5.07
CA ALA A 40 5.09 -13.62 4.29
C ALA A 40 3.89 -13.37 3.36
N GLU A 41 3.43 -14.40 2.65
CA GLU A 41 2.25 -14.31 1.79
C GLU A 41 0.99 -13.94 2.60
N LEU A 42 0.80 -14.58 3.77
CA LEU A 42 -0.32 -14.29 4.66
C LEU A 42 -0.27 -12.86 5.21
N VAL A 43 0.91 -12.37 5.60
CA VAL A 43 1.10 -11.00 6.09
C VAL A 43 0.79 -9.99 4.99
N MET A 44 1.35 -10.17 3.80
CA MET A 44 1.09 -9.29 2.65
C MET A 44 -0.39 -9.28 2.29
N ARG A 45 -1.04 -10.44 2.22
CA ARG A 45 -2.48 -10.52 1.91
C ARG A 45 -3.35 -9.82 2.97
N LYS A 46 -3.00 -9.95 4.25
CA LYS A 46 -3.71 -9.26 5.34
C LYS A 46 -3.53 -7.74 5.28
N GLU A 47 -2.34 -7.28 4.91
CA GLU A 47 -2.01 -5.85 4.89
C GLU A 47 -2.74 -5.10 3.77
N PHE A 48 -2.90 -5.73 2.60
CA PHE A 48 -3.57 -5.14 1.44
C PHE A 48 -5.03 -5.56 1.26
N GLY A 49 -5.54 -6.51 2.06
CA GLY A 49 -6.92 -6.99 1.95
C GLY A 49 -8.00 -5.93 2.24
N ASN A 50 -7.64 -4.80 2.87
CA ASN A 50 -8.54 -3.68 3.15
C ASN A 50 -7.98 -2.35 2.61
N GLY A 51 -7.54 -2.33 1.35
CA GLY A 51 -7.12 -1.11 0.66
C GLY A 51 -8.26 -0.09 0.43
N PRO A 52 -8.15 0.77 -0.59
CA PRO A 52 -9.22 1.70 -0.95
C PRO A 52 -10.58 1.01 -1.06
N LEU A 53 -11.63 1.71 -0.64
CA LEU A 53 -12.99 1.18 -0.72
C LEU A 53 -13.32 0.84 -2.18
N VAL A 54 -13.93 -0.32 -2.41
CA VAL A 54 -14.33 -0.75 -3.77
C VAL A 54 -15.21 0.33 -4.40
N CYS A 55 -15.02 0.59 -5.70
CA CYS A 55 -15.69 1.66 -6.44
C CYS A 55 -15.39 3.09 -5.96
N THR A 56 -14.29 3.31 -5.24
CA THR A 56 -13.82 4.67 -4.93
C THR A 56 -13.02 5.24 -6.10
N THR A 57 -13.42 6.43 -6.57
CA THR A 57 -12.62 7.24 -7.48
C THR A 57 -11.78 8.23 -6.67
N PRO A 58 -10.43 8.24 -6.81
CA PRO A 58 -9.60 9.26 -6.21
C PRO A 58 -9.96 10.65 -6.75
N ALA A 59 -10.01 11.65 -5.88
CA ALA A 59 -10.14 13.05 -6.27
C ALA A 59 -8.75 13.69 -6.28
N ILE A 60 -8.43 14.45 -7.32
CA ILE A 60 -7.17 15.20 -7.41
C ILE A 60 -7.50 16.68 -7.49
N SER A 61 -6.93 17.49 -6.59
CA SER A 61 -7.11 18.95 -6.56
C SER A 61 -5.88 19.61 -5.95
N ASP A 62 -5.39 20.69 -6.57
CA ASP A 62 -4.24 21.48 -6.10
C ASP A 62 -2.98 20.65 -5.76
N GLY A 63 -2.73 19.59 -6.54
CA GLY A 63 -1.59 18.69 -6.33
C GLY A 63 -1.78 17.70 -5.18
N PHE A 64 -2.96 17.62 -4.57
CA PHE A 64 -3.30 16.59 -3.58
C PHE A 64 -4.17 15.49 -4.19
N MET A 65 -3.91 14.24 -3.81
CA MET A 65 -4.78 13.10 -4.09
C MET A 65 -5.53 12.69 -2.82
N TYR A 66 -6.85 12.67 -2.89
CA TYR A 66 -7.73 12.23 -1.82
C TYR A 66 -8.36 10.89 -2.20
N ILE A 67 -8.33 9.92 -1.30
CA ILE A 67 -8.93 8.60 -1.52
C ILE A 67 -9.71 8.12 -0.31
N ARG A 68 -10.90 7.59 -0.55
CA ARG A 68 -11.73 6.97 0.49
C ARG A 68 -11.20 5.58 0.83
N LEU A 69 -10.90 5.39 2.09
CA LEU A 69 -10.59 4.10 2.71
C LEU A 69 -11.79 3.65 3.54
N LYS A 70 -11.82 2.37 3.91
CA LYS A 70 -12.90 1.82 4.76
C LYS A 70 -13.07 2.59 6.09
N ARG A 71 -11.97 3.10 6.66
CA ARG A 71 -11.93 3.78 7.97
C ARG A 71 -11.85 5.30 7.89
N GLY A 72 -11.74 5.91 6.72
CA GLY A 72 -11.51 7.35 6.61
C GLY A 72 -11.15 7.82 5.20
N ILE A 73 -10.54 9.00 5.10
CA ILE A 73 -10.01 9.56 3.85
C ILE A 73 -8.50 9.72 4.03
N ALA A 74 -7.71 9.17 3.11
CA ALA A 74 -6.29 9.46 3.02
C ALA A 74 -6.06 10.62 2.04
N CYS A 75 -5.10 11.49 2.37
CA CYS A 75 -4.69 12.63 1.56
C CYS A 75 -3.18 12.52 1.31
N TYR A 76 -2.78 12.59 0.05
CA TYR A 76 -1.38 12.53 -0.38
C TYR A 76 -1.02 13.81 -1.11
N ASP A 77 0.10 14.43 -0.75
CA ASP A 77 0.67 15.56 -1.48
C ASP A 77 1.52 15.01 -2.63
N LEU A 78 1.11 15.23 -3.87
CA LEU A 78 1.81 14.76 -5.08
C LEU A 78 2.91 15.73 -5.55
N ARG A 79 3.11 16.84 -4.85
CA ARG A 79 4.13 17.85 -5.20
C ARG A 79 5.50 17.54 -4.58
N LYS A 80 5.58 16.49 -3.77
CA LYS A 80 6.77 16.09 -3.01
C LYS A 80 7.14 14.64 -3.30
#